data_AF-A0A3D4ZJ90-F1
#
_entry.id   AF-A0A3D4ZJ90-F1
#
_cell.length_a   1.000
_cell.length_b   1.000
_cell.length_c   1.000
_cell.angle_alpha   90.00
_cell.angle_beta   90.00
_cell.angle_gamma   90.00
#
_symmetry.space_group_name_H-M   'P 1'
#
loop_
_entity.id
_entity.type
_entity.pdbx_description
1 polymer ?
#
loop_
_entity_poly.entity_id
_entity_poly.type
_entity_poly.pdbx_seq_one_letter_code
_entity_poly.pdbx_strand_id
1 'polypeptide(L)' 'MDAWRIEHDLLGDKQVPSDAYYGVQTVRAMENFVVSNIPISRFPFFIQALAYIKKATALANLEYRIL' A
#
# COMPACT_ATOMS: atom_id res chain seq x y z
N MET A 1 22.48 2.23 6.38
CA MET A 1 21.02 2.18 6.53
C MET A 1 20.64 0.71 6.41
N ASP A 2 19.80 0.20 7.31
CA ASP A 2 19.40 -1.21 7.27
C ASP A 2 18.59 -1.51 6.01
N ALA A 3 18.81 -2.68 5.41
CA ALA A 3 18.12 -3.11 4.19
C ALA A 3 16.60 -3.34 4.40
N TRP A 4 16.18 -3.51 5.65
CA TRP A 4 14.82 -3.85 6.02
C TRP A 4 14.35 -3.01 7.21
N ARG A 5 13.05 -2.70 7.24
CA ARG A 5 12.32 -2.23 8.42
C ARG A 5 11.31 -3.29 8.87
N ILE A 6 11.00 -3.32 10.16
CA ILE A 6 9.98 -4.22 10.71
C ILE A 6 8.65 -3.46 10.82
N GLU A 7 7.59 -4.02 10.26
CA GLU A 7 6.22 -3.51 10.40
C GLU A 7 5.32 -4.57 11.03
N HIS A 8 4.32 -4.11 11.79
CA HIS A 8 3.34 -4.95 12.47
C HIS A 8 1.95 -4.77 11.84
N ASP A 9 1.27 -5.87 11.53
CA ASP A 9 -0.17 -5.86 11.24
C ASP A 9 -0.91 -6.88 12.13
N LEU A 10 -2.20 -7.10 11.87
CA LEU A 10 -3.02 -8.06 12.62
C LEU A 10 -2.43 -9.48 12.65
N LEU A 11 -1.59 -9.86 11.68
CA LEU A 11 -0.97 -11.19 11.58
C LEU A 11 0.43 -11.22 12.20
N GLY A 12 0.88 -10.14 12.85
CA GLY A 12 2.17 -10.02 13.52
C GLY A 12 3.22 -9.26 12.73
N ASP A 13 4.47 -9.41 13.15
CA ASP A 13 5.61 -8.66 12.62
C ASP A 13 6.12 -9.23 11.29
N LYS A 14 6.60 -8.35 10.41
CA LYS A 14 7.22 -8.75 9.14
C LYS A 14 8.26 -7.74 8.67
N GLN A 15 9.27 -8.24 7.95
CA GLN A 15 10.27 -7.42 7.27
C GLN A 15 9.69 -6.82 5.98
N VAL A 16 9.95 -5.52 5.78
CA VAL A 16 9.62 -4.75 4.57
C VAL A 16 10.89 -4.04 4.10
N PRO A 17 11.22 -3.99 2.79
CA PRO A 17 12.42 -3.31 2.32
C PRO A 17 12.42 -1.84 2.76
N SER A 18 13.54 -1.34 3.28
CA SER A 18 13.58 0.04 3.82
C SER A 18 13.30 1.12 2.78
N ASP A 19 13.57 0.85 1.51
CA ASP A 19 13.36 1.75 0.37
C ASP A 19 11.96 1.61 -0.28
N ALA A 20 11.17 0.62 0.12
CA ALA A 20 9.82 0.41 -0.41
C ALA A 20 8.80 1.38 0.20
N TYR A 21 8.00 2.03 -0.65
CA TYR A 21 6.85 2.85 -0.22
C TYR A 21 5.66 2.02 0.29
N TYR A 22 5.55 0.76 -0.12
CA TYR A 22 4.50 -0.14 0.36
C TYR A 22 4.83 -0.71 1.75
N GLY A 23 3.82 -1.19 2.47
CA GLY A 23 3.97 -1.76 3.82
C GLY A 23 3.73 -3.26 3.91
N VAL A 24 3.65 -3.78 5.15
CA VAL A 24 3.52 -5.20 5.48
C VAL A 24 2.35 -5.89 4.78
N GLN A 25 1.19 -5.22 4.69
CA GLN A 25 0.01 -5.79 4.03
C GLN A 25 0.24 -6.05 2.54
N THR A 26 0.99 -5.17 1.85
CA THR A 26 1.37 -5.38 0.45
C THR A 26 2.38 -6.51 0.31
N VAL A 27 3.35 -6.63 1.22
CA VAL A 27 4.28 -7.77 1.22
C VAL A 27 3.52 -9.09 1.34
N ARG A 28 2.58 -9.18 2.29
CA ARG A 28 1.73 -10.37 2.43
C ARG A 28 0.89 -10.64 1.18
N ALA A 29 0.33 -9.61 0.55
CA ALA A 29 -0.41 -9.77 -0.69
C ALA A 29 0.46 -10.33 -1.84
N MET A 30 1.71 -9.86 -1.96
CA MET A 30 2.66 -10.37 -2.95
C MET A 30 3.02 -11.84 -2.71
N GLU A 31 3.11 -12.28 -1.45
CA GLU A 31 3.36 -13.69 -1.10
C GLU A 31 2.14 -14.57 -1.31
N ASN A 32 0.94 -14.08 -0.99
CA ASN A 32 -0.29 -14.87 -1.01
C ASN A 32 -0.94 -14.99 -2.39
N PHE A 33 -0.76 -14.00 -3.28
CA PHE A 33 -1.54 -13.88 -4.52
C PHE A 33 -0.67 -13.92 -5.78
N VAL A 34 0.18 -14.94 -5.91
CA VAL A 34 0.99 -15.18 -7.11
C VAL A 34 0.22 -16.06 -8.11
N VAL A 35 -0.84 -15.51 -8.70
CA VAL A 35 -1.75 -16.29 -9.59
C VAL A 35 -1.43 -16.08 -11.06
N SER A 36 -1.54 -14.84 -11.56
CA SER A 36 -1.39 -14.52 -13.00
C SER A 36 -0.02 -13.97 -13.36
N ASN A 37 0.82 -13.66 -12.36
CA ASN A 37 2.07 -12.93 -12.52
C ASN A 37 1.91 -11.56 -13.23
N ILE A 38 0.69 -11.00 -13.24
CA ILE A 38 0.41 -9.66 -13.77
C ILE A 38 0.27 -8.69 -12.58
N PRO A 39 1.23 -7.77 -12.37
CA PRO A 39 1.15 -6.81 -11.27
C PRO A 39 0.17 -5.68 -11.56
N ILE A 40 -0.33 -5.03 -10.50
CA ILE A 40 -1.20 -3.84 -10.61
C ILE A 40 -0.54 -2.68 -11.37
N SER A 41 0.80 -2.61 -11.37
CA SER A 41 1.57 -1.62 -12.12
C SER A 41 1.33 -1.66 -13.63
N ARG A 42 0.83 -2.78 -14.17
CA ARG A 42 0.41 -2.88 -15.58
C ARG A 42 -0.86 -2.08 -15.90
N PHE A 43 -1.58 -1.62 -14.87
CA PHE A 43 -2.84 -0.88 -15.00
C PHE A 43 -2.71 0.54 -14.41
N PRO A 44 -1.98 1.46 -15.08
CA PRO A 44 -1.67 2.78 -14.52
C PRO A 44 -2.90 3.64 -14.23
N PHE A 45 -3.95 3.54 -15.06
CA PHE A 45 -5.20 4.26 -14.81
C PHE A 45 -5.90 3.80 -13.53
N PHE A 46 -5.74 2.53 -13.15
CA PHE A 46 -6.31 2.03 -11.90
C PHE A 46 -5.57 2.60 -10.69
N ILE A 47 -4.24 2.70 -10.75
CA ILE A 47 -3.43 3.34 -9.70
C ILE A 47 -3.78 4.83 -9.59
N GLN A 48 -3.91 5.53 -10.72
CA GLN A 48 -4.33 6.94 -10.74
C GLN A 48 -5.72 7.14 -10.15
N ALA A 49 -6.68 6.27 -10.48
CA ALA A 49 -8.02 6.31 -9.92
C ALA A 49 -8.00 6.15 -8.39
N LEU A 50 -7.22 5.21 -7.87
CA LEU A 50 -7.04 5.04 -6.41
C LEU A 50 -6.46 6.31 -5.76
N ALA A 51 -5.46 6.94 -6.40
CA ALA A 51 -4.89 8.20 -5.92
C ALA A 51 -5.91 9.34 -5.93
N TYR A 52 -6.73 9.47 -6.98
CA TYR A 52 -7.81 10.46 -7.05
C TYR A 52 -8.86 10.25 -5.95
N ILE A 53 -9.27 9.00 -5.72
CA ILE A 53 -10.21 8.66 -4.64
C ILE A 53 -9.62 9.08 -3.30
N LYS A 54 -8.37 8.71 -3.00
CA LYS A 54 -7.74 9.06 -1.72
C LYS A 54 -7.55 10.56 -1.55
N LYS A 55 -7.22 11.30 -2.62
CA LYS A 55 -7.18 12.77 -2.59
C LYS A 55 -8.55 13.35 -2.28
N ALA A 56 -9.60 12.91 -2.97
CA ALA A 56 -10.96 13.39 -2.74
C ALA A 56 -11.43 13.10 -1.31
N THR A 57 -11.19 11.88 -0.80
CA THR A 57 -11.51 11.50 0.58
C THR A 57 -10.76 12.37 1.59
N ALA A 58 -9.47 12.62 1.39
CA ALA A 58 -8.69 13.45 2.30
C ALA A 58 -9.20 14.90 2.33
N LEU A 59 -9.54 15.47 1.16
CA LEU A 59 -10.11 16.82 1.07
C LEU A 59 -11.47 16.92 1.77
N ALA A 60 -12.36 15.94 1.54
CA ALA A 60 -13.66 15.89 2.21
C ALA A 60 -13.51 15.73 3.73
N ASN A 61 -12.64 14.83 4.18
CA ASN A 61 -12.43 14.63 5.61
C ASN A 61 -11.83 15.87 6.28
N LEU A 62 -10.96 16.62 5.59
CA LEU A 62 -10.43 17.89 6.09
C LEU A 62 -11.53 18.95 6.22
N GLU A 63 -12.44 19.04 5.25
CA GLU A 63 -13.61 19.95 5.29
C GLU A 63 -14.50 19.66 6.51
N TYR A 64 -14.77 18.38 6.77
CA TYR A 64 -15.57 17.94 7.92
C TYR A 64 -14.77 17.78 9.22
N ARG A 65 -13.46 18.09 9.22
CA ARG A 65 -12.55 17.98 10.38
C ARG A 65 -12.51 16.59 11.03
N ILE A 66 -12.55 15.56 10.19
CA ILE A 66 -12.41 14.15 10.59
C ILE A 66 -11.12 13.53 10.04
N LEU A 67 -10.20 14.36 9.54
CA LEU A 67 -8.81 14.03 9.21
C LEU A 67 -7.87 14.84 10.09
#